data_AF-A0A818REE9-F1
#
_entry.id   AF-A0A818REE9-F1
#
_cell.length_a   1.000
_cell.length_b   1.000
_cell.length_c   1.000
_cell.angle_alpha   90.00
_cell.angle_beta   90.00
_cell.angle_gamma   90.00
#
_symmetry.space_group_name_H-M   'P 1'
#
loop_
_entity.id
_entity.type
_entity.pdbx_description
1 polymer ?
#
loop_
_entity_poly.entity_id
_entity_poly.type
_entity_poly.pdbx_seq_one_letter_code
_entity_poly.pdbx_strand_id
1 'polypeptide(L)'
;MANVPDDDTQSIVVGTGNDQIAIHLKQGPTNQSQSLLLTSILIEMGDIEIQIRRSTKATDEYKKEHILSTSSQSPSITFYNGDQEKKNKLEEKLNTNPSYWDYSVSYGPHMWGKIFPQIQCKKFQSPIRIYTEQCEYDPELAQHPFIFDVDENCCQTLENTGHSFQVTGKGHSHITGGPVHDEYQFLQFHMHWGTNDLEGAEHVIDGVRLPGELHIVTWNTSKYKTPQAAVTSEQFDGIMVFGILITIVPSDNQEFNKLLELFSKITYKGEKINLNYGTILLKNLMPKDIQTYYTYDGSLTTPMCYESVRWIVFREKMGLSRRQLDQLRQLKCICKGDNVRNGSINQNFRPVMPLNGRIVYRSFH
;
A
#
# COMPACT_ATOMS: atom_id res chain seq x y z
N MET A 1 14.84 -21.26 57.61
CA MET A 1 13.63 -20.47 57.36
C MET A 1 13.37 -20.55 55.86
N ALA A 2 12.21 -21.10 55.49
CA ALA A 2 11.86 -21.41 54.11
C ALA A 2 11.65 -20.15 53.29
N ASN A 3 12.24 -20.10 52.09
CA ASN A 3 11.88 -19.12 51.08
C ASN A 3 10.49 -19.48 50.55
N VAL A 4 9.54 -18.58 50.77
CA VAL A 4 8.22 -18.57 50.14
C VAL A 4 8.44 -18.37 48.63
N PRO A 5 7.87 -19.18 47.72
CA PRO A 5 7.87 -18.88 46.30
C PRO A 5 6.93 -17.69 46.04
N ASP A 6 7.43 -16.65 45.36
CA ASP A 6 6.60 -15.57 44.78
C ASP A 6 5.60 -16.20 43.80
N ASP A 7 4.34 -16.34 44.22
CA ASP A 7 3.26 -17.04 43.53
C ASP A 7 2.37 -16.10 42.71
N ASP A 8 2.97 -15.17 41.96
CA ASP A 8 2.24 -14.22 41.09
C ASP A 8 2.72 -14.31 39.63
N THR A 9 2.85 -15.53 39.12
CA THR A 9 3.11 -15.78 37.69
C THR A 9 1.82 -16.26 37.02
N GLN A 10 1.11 -15.37 36.32
CA GLN A 10 -0.01 -15.78 35.48
C GLN A 10 0.52 -16.32 34.14
N SER A 11 0.18 -17.55 33.82
CA SER A 11 0.57 -18.20 32.57
C SER A 11 -0.66 -18.31 31.66
N ILE A 12 -0.53 -17.81 30.42
CA ILE A 12 -1.56 -17.96 29.39
C ILE A 12 -0.99 -18.83 28.28
N VAL A 13 -1.67 -19.92 27.97
CA VAL A 13 -1.34 -20.80 26.84
C VAL A 13 -2.23 -20.42 25.67
N VAL A 14 -1.62 -20.10 24.52
CA VAL A 14 -2.35 -19.75 23.30
C VAL A 14 -1.95 -20.73 22.19
N GLY A 15 -2.94 -21.40 21.59
CA GLY A 15 -2.77 -22.31 20.45
C GLY A 15 -3.84 -23.41 20.37
N THR A 16 -4.01 -24.02 19.19
CA THR A 16 -4.78 -25.25 18.99
C THR A 16 -3.93 -26.29 18.28
N GLY A 17 -3.85 -27.52 18.80
CA GLY A 17 -3.00 -28.58 18.26
C GLY A 17 -1.63 -28.66 18.94
N ASN A 18 -0.62 -29.18 18.23
CA ASN A 18 0.73 -29.43 18.76
C ASN A 18 1.59 -28.16 18.92
N ASP A 19 1.15 -27.02 18.39
CA ASP A 19 1.86 -25.75 18.47
C ASP A 19 1.30 -24.90 19.61
N GLN A 20 1.75 -25.18 20.84
CA GLN A 20 1.40 -24.38 22.02
C GLN A 20 2.58 -23.51 22.45
N ILE A 21 2.31 -22.23 22.72
CA ILE A 21 3.27 -21.29 23.30
C ILE A 21 2.75 -20.86 24.67
N ALA A 22 3.60 -21.03 25.69
CA ALA A 22 3.33 -20.57 27.05
C ALA A 22 3.89 -19.15 27.23
N ILE A 23 3.01 -18.19 27.53
CA ILE A 23 3.41 -16.83 27.85
C ILE A 23 3.35 -16.66 29.37
N HIS A 24 4.51 -16.39 29.99
CA HIS A 24 4.62 -16.13 31.42
C HIS A 24 4.65 -14.62 31.68
N LEU A 25 3.64 -14.10 32.38
CA LEU A 25 3.61 -12.71 32.83
C LEU A 25 4.13 -12.66 34.26
N LYS A 26 5.24 -11.95 34.47
CA LYS A 26 5.82 -11.71 35.80
C LYS A 26 5.49 -10.29 36.24
N GLN A 27 4.82 -10.13 37.38
CA GLN A 27 4.57 -8.82 37.96
C GLN A 27 5.88 -8.26 38.53
N GLY A 28 6.30 -7.07 38.09
CA GLY A 28 7.44 -6.35 38.66
C GLY A 28 7.07 -5.62 39.95
N PRO A 29 8.03 -5.33 40.84
CA PRO A 29 7.77 -4.70 42.13
C PRO A 29 7.18 -3.29 41.95
N THR A 30 6.03 -3.06 42.58
CA THR A 30 5.27 -1.82 42.54
C THR A 30 5.86 -0.79 43.51
N ASN A 31 6.80 0.03 43.05
CA ASN A 31 7.14 1.27 43.73
C ASN A 31 6.24 2.41 43.24
N GLN A 32 5.56 3.05 44.19
CA GLN A 32 4.67 4.18 43.96
C GLN A 32 5.40 5.31 43.23
N SER A 33 4.69 5.97 42.31
CA SER A 33 5.10 7.11 41.49
C SER A 33 6.03 6.84 40.30
N GLN A 34 5.56 6.05 39.33
CA GLN A 34 5.82 6.25 37.90
C GLN A 34 4.84 5.40 37.09
N SER A 35 3.89 6.04 36.40
CA SER A 35 3.02 5.37 35.43
C SER A 35 3.84 5.03 34.18
N LEU A 36 4.62 3.95 34.23
CA LEU A 36 5.17 3.32 33.03
C LEU A 36 4.01 2.64 32.29
N LEU A 37 3.44 3.38 31.34
CA LEU A 37 2.52 2.89 30.32
C LEU A 37 3.27 1.94 29.39
N LEU A 38 3.30 0.65 29.71
CA LEU A 38 3.49 -0.40 28.72
C LEU A 38 2.12 -0.67 28.06
N THR A 39 1.88 -0.05 26.90
CA THR A 39 0.56 -0.12 26.24
C THR A 39 0.45 -1.17 25.12
N SER A 40 1.51 -1.92 24.84
CA SER A 40 1.47 -3.03 23.89
C SER A 40 2.73 -3.89 23.99
N ILE A 41 2.55 -5.20 24.05
CA ILE A 41 3.60 -6.16 23.69
C ILE A 41 3.26 -6.63 22.28
N LEU A 42 4.18 -6.40 21.35
CA LEU A 42 4.08 -6.88 19.97
C LEU A 42 4.91 -8.16 19.90
N ILE A 43 4.28 -9.28 19.56
CA ILE A 43 4.97 -10.55 19.31
C ILE A 43 4.70 -10.90 17.86
N GLU A 44 5.73 -10.78 17.01
CA GLU A 44 5.65 -11.22 15.62
C GLU A 44 5.91 -12.73 15.54
N MET A 45 4.91 -13.49 15.08
CA MET A 45 5.06 -14.90 14.73
C MET A 45 4.36 -15.18 13.40
N GLY A 46 5.07 -14.96 12.30
CA GLY A 46 4.52 -15.17 10.95
C GLY A 46 3.29 -14.30 10.66
N ASP A 47 2.34 -14.84 9.91
CA ASP A 47 1.18 -14.11 9.35
C ASP A 47 0.02 -13.83 10.34
N ILE A 48 0.23 -13.98 11.66
CA ILE A 48 -0.80 -13.73 12.68
C ILE A 48 -0.35 -12.62 13.64
N GLU A 49 -1.17 -11.57 13.71
CA GLU A 49 -0.99 -10.43 14.62
C GLU A 49 -1.98 -10.55 15.79
N ILE A 50 -1.48 -10.66 17.04
CA ILE A 50 -2.31 -10.71 18.25
C ILE A 50 -2.10 -9.43 19.05
N GLN A 51 -3.14 -8.60 19.17
CA GLN A 51 -3.10 -7.37 19.95
C GLN A 51 -3.81 -7.56 21.31
N ILE A 52 -3.04 -7.66 22.40
CA ILE A 52 -3.57 -7.75 23.76
C ILE A 52 -3.64 -6.34 24.36
N ARG A 53 -4.85 -5.84 24.67
CA ARG A 53 -5.04 -4.55 25.36
C ARG A 53 -5.59 -4.75 26.77
N ARG A 54 -4.97 -4.14 27.77
CA ARG A 54 -5.54 -4.03 29.12
C ARG A 54 -6.49 -2.83 29.16
N SER A 55 -7.78 -3.07 29.42
CA SER A 55 -8.77 -2.00 29.59
C SER A 55 -8.63 -1.33 30.95
N THR A 56 -8.48 0.00 30.97
CA THR A 56 -8.41 0.84 32.17
C THR A 56 -9.55 1.85 32.23
N LYS A 57 -10.79 1.42 31.96
CA LYS A 57 -11.96 2.26 32.24
C LYS A 57 -12.76 1.70 33.41
N ALA A 58 -12.60 2.36 34.55
CA ALA A 58 -13.58 2.40 35.62
C ALA A 58 -14.75 3.27 35.15
N THR A 59 -15.88 2.65 34.81
CA THR A 59 -17.20 3.27 34.81
C THR A 59 -18.21 2.21 35.21
N ASP A 60 -19.02 2.58 36.19
CA ASP A 60 -19.89 1.76 37.02
C ASP A 60 -20.98 0.96 36.29
N GLU A 61 -21.61 0.07 37.07
CA GLU A 61 -22.76 -0.78 36.79
C GLU A 61 -22.52 -2.07 35.98
N TYR A 62 -21.76 -3.00 36.56
CA TYR A 62 -22.20 -4.41 36.52
C TYR A 62 -22.01 -5.03 37.92
N LYS A 63 -23.11 -5.58 38.42
CA LYS A 63 -23.27 -6.15 39.77
C LYS A 63 -22.15 -7.15 40.10
N LYS A 64 -21.51 -6.93 41.25
CA LYS A 64 -20.75 -7.93 42.00
C LYS A 64 -21.71 -9.01 42.49
N GLU A 65 -21.57 -10.23 41.99
CA GLU A 65 -21.87 -11.43 42.77
C GLU A 65 -20.71 -12.44 42.61
N HIS A 66 -20.01 -12.63 43.72
CA HIS A 66 -19.25 -13.82 44.15
C HIS A 66 -18.20 -14.46 43.22
N ILE A 67 -16.93 -14.17 43.53
CA ILE A 67 -15.84 -15.16 43.43
C ILE A 67 -15.89 -16.00 44.71
N LEU A 68 -16.14 -17.31 44.58
CA LEU A 68 -15.50 -18.42 45.30
C LEU A 68 -16.34 -19.69 45.09
N SER A 69 -15.99 -20.48 44.08
CA SER A 69 -16.10 -21.94 44.16
C SER A 69 -15.07 -22.55 43.22
N THR A 70 -14.11 -23.23 43.81
CA THR A 70 -13.18 -24.13 43.14
C THR A 70 -13.95 -25.29 42.51
N SER A 71 -14.07 -25.32 41.20
CA SER A 71 -14.30 -26.58 40.48
C SER A 71 -13.60 -26.55 39.13
N SER A 72 -12.80 -27.57 38.90
CA SER A 72 -12.06 -27.90 37.69
C SER A 72 -12.91 -27.84 36.41
N GLN A 73 -12.91 -26.72 35.70
CA GLN A 73 -13.22 -26.67 34.27
C GLN A 73 -12.33 -25.63 33.60
N SER A 74 -11.66 -26.06 32.53
CA SER A 74 -10.82 -25.23 31.66
C SER A 74 -11.57 -23.99 31.20
N PRO A 75 -10.92 -22.81 31.10
CA PRO A 75 -11.59 -21.62 30.59
C PRO A 75 -11.95 -21.83 29.12
N SER A 76 -13.26 -21.90 28.85
CA SER A 76 -13.81 -21.88 27.50
C SER A 76 -13.85 -20.44 26.99
N ILE A 77 -13.13 -20.18 25.89
CA ILE A 77 -13.24 -18.93 25.14
C ILE A 77 -14.63 -18.91 24.52
N THR A 78 -15.52 -18.07 25.06
CA THR A 78 -16.84 -17.83 24.49
C THR A 78 -16.75 -16.63 23.56
N PHE A 79 -16.85 -16.86 22.24
CA PHE A 79 -16.95 -15.77 21.27
C PHE A 79 -18.27 -15.03 21.47
N TYR A 80 -18.22 -13.71 21.67
CA TYR A 80 -19.42 -12.88 21.75
C TYR A 80 -20.14 -12.92 20.39
N ASN A 81 -21.45 -13.22 20.39
CA ASN A 81 -22.30 -13.33 19.20
C ASN A 81 -22.25 -12.13 18.23
N GLY A 82 -21.75 -10.97 18.67
CA GLY A 82 -21.54 -9.79 17.81
C GLY A 82 -20.46 -9.94 16.75
N ASP A 83 -19.48 -10.83 16.93
CA ASP A 83 -18.44 -11.10 15.92
C ASP A 83 -18.92 -12.08 14.86
N GLN A 84 -19.79 -13.03 15.22
CA GLN A 84 -20.41 -13.95 14.27
C GLN A 84 -21.36 -13.20 13.33
N GLU A 85 -22.12 -12.22 13.83
CA GLU A 85 -23.01 -11.42 12.99
C GLU A 85 -22.24 -10.47 12.05
N LYS A 86 -21.11 -9.92 12.50
CA LYS A 86 -20.20 -9.14 11.64
C LYS A 86 -19.52 -10.01 10.59
N LYS A 87 -19.09 -11.21 10.96
CA LYS A 87 -18.52 -12.21 10.04
C LYS A 87 -19.56 -12.61 9.00
N ASN A 88 -20.78 -12.93 9.41
CA ASN A 88 -21.87 -13.30 8.50
C ASN A 88 -22.23 -12.12 7.56
N LYS A 89 -22.28 -10.88 8.05
CA LYS A 89 -22.48 -9.68 7.21
C LYS A 89 -21.31 -9.40 6.26
N LEU A 90 -20.08 -9.73 6.67
CA LEU A 90 -18.89 -9.62 5.82
C LEU A 90 -18.90 -10.71 4.73
N GLU A 91 -19.23 -11.95 5.08
CA GLU A 91 -19.39 -13.09 4.16
C GLU A 91 -20.55 -12.87 3.18
N GLU A 92 -21.67 -12.32 3.65
CA GLU A 92 -22.82 -11.95 2.82
C GLU A 92 -22.44 -10.80 1.85
N LYS A 93 -21.67 -9.80 2.30
CA LYS A 93 -21.15 -8.74 1.41
C LYS A 93 -20.11 -9.24 0.41
N LEU A 94 -19.19 -10.14 0.82
CA LEU A 94 -18.25 -10.80 -0.09
C LEU A 94 -18.99 -11.61 -1.17
N ASN A 95 -20.14 -12.22 -0.82
CA ASN A 95 -21.01 -12.91 -1.78
C ASN A 95 -21.79 -11.97 -2.71
N THR A 96 -21.96 -10.69 -2.36
CA THR A 96 -22.71 -9.72 -3.20
C THR A 96 -21.85 -9.01 -4.25
N ASN A 97 -20.51 -9.02 -4.11
CA ASN A 97 -19.60 -8.53 -5.14
C ASN A 97 -18.23 -9.23 -5.03
N PRO A 98 -18.04 -10.39 -5.69
CA PRO A 98 -16.86 -11.25 -5.52
C PRO A 98 -15.54 -10.64 -6.03
N SER A 99 -15.55 -9.39 -6.52
CA SER A 99 -14.39 -8.68 -7.06
C SER A 99 -14.11 -7.33 -6.41
N TYR A 100 -14.81 -6.95 -5.33
CA TYR A 100 -14.56 -5.68 -4.65
C TYR A 100 -13.31 -5.74 -3.76
N TRP A 101 -12.52 -4.67 -3.80
CA TRP A 101 -11.33 -4.50 -2.96
C TRP A 101 -11.15 -3.03 -2.59
N ASP A 102 -10.42 -2.77 -1.51
CA ASP A 102 -9.96 -1.42 -1.15
C ASP A 102 -8.69 -1.50 -0.27
N TYR A 103 -8.41 -0.46 0.52
CA TYR A 103 -7.31 -0.39 1.48
C TYR A 103 -7.79 -0.39 2.95
N SER A 104 -9.03 -0.83 3.19
CA SER A 104 -9.65 -0.89 4.52
C SER A 104 -9.29 -2.18 5.28
N VAL A 105 -9.72 -2.26 6.53
CA VAL A 105 -9.58 -3.49 7.32
C VAL A 105 -10.43 -4.64 6.75
N SER A 106 -11.53 -4.34 6.04
CA SER A 106 -12.44 -5.39 5.56
C SER A 106 -12.05 -5.95 4.19
N TYR A 107 -11.49 -5.13 3.31
CA TYR A 107 -11.18 -5.50 1.92
C TYR A 107 -9.76 -5.09 1.49
N GLY A 108 -8.88 -4.83 2.47
CA GLY A 108 -7.50 -4.40 2.29
C GLY A 108 -6.55 -5.46 1.73
N PRO A 109 -5.27 -5.09 1.52
CA PRO A 109 -4.23 -5.98 0.97
C PRO A 109 -4.13 -7.36 1.61
N HIS A 110 -4.30 -7.46 2.92
CA HIS A 110 -4.28 -8.72 3.68
C HIS A 110 -5.44 -9.68 3.31
N MET A 111 -6.50 -9.17 2.70
CA MET A 111 -7.65 -9.95 2.21
C MET A 111 -7.59 -10.24 0.72
N TRP A 112 -6.78 -9.52 -0.07
CA TRP A 112 -6.79 -9.65 -1.53
C TRP A 112 -6.50 -11.07 -2.01
N GLY A 113 -5.60 -11.81 -1.35
CA GLY A 113 -5.36 -13.22 -1.70
C GLY A 113 -6.61 -14.10 -1.51
N LYS A 114 -7.46 -13.80 -0.52
CA LYS A 114 -8.71 -14.54 -0.28
C LYS A 114 -9.81 -14.14 -1.28
N ILE A 115 -9.90 -12.85 -1.60
CA ILE A 115 -10.88 -12.29 -2.54
C ILE A 115 -10.53 -12.72 -3.98
N PHE A 116 -9.25 -12.76 -4.31
CA PHE A 116 -8.71 -13.09 -5.61
C PHE A 116 -7.72 -14.26 -5.48
N PRO A 117 -8.19 -15.52 -5.51
CA PRO A 117 -7.35 -16.70 -5.30
C PRO A 117 -6.12 -16.79 -6.21
N GLN A 118 -6.18 -16.23 -7.43
CA GLN A 118 -5.04 -16.16 -8.35
C GLN A 118 -3.86 -15.34 -7.82
N ILE A 119 -4.05 -14.50 -6.80
CA ILE A 119 -2.97 -13.75 -6.16
C ILE A 119 -2.17 -14.64 -5.19
N GLN A 120 -2.77 -15.67 -4.58
CA GLN A 120 -2.12 -16.45 -3.52
C GLN A 120 -0.86 -17.19 -4.00
N CYS A 121 -0.83 -17.60 -5.27
CA CYS A 121 0.28 -18.38 -5.83
C CYS A 121 1.39 -17.51 -6.44
N LYS A 122 1.26 -16.18 -6.39
CA LYS A 122 2.17 -15.22 -7.03
C LYS A 122 3.39 -14.93 -6.16
N LYS A 123 4.58 -14.94 -6.75
CA LYS A 123 5.87 -14.87 -6.02
C LYS A 123 6.60 -13.55 -6.23
N PHE A 124 6.48 -12.95 -7.38
CA PHE A 124 7.20 -11.75 -7.82
C PHE A 124 6.32 -10.50 -7.66
N GLN A 125 5.73 -10.35 -6.48
CA GLN A 125 4.81 -9.26 -6.19
C GLN A 125 5.53 -7.95 -5.87
N SER A 126 4.86 -6.83 -6.12
CA SER A 126 5.29 -5.46 -5.82
C SER A 126 4.31 -4.77 -4.86
N PRO A 127 4.72 -3.70 -4.15
CA PRO A 127 6.05 -3.07 -4.14
C PRO A 127 7.08 -3.87 -3.34
N ILE A 128 8.35 -3.47 -3.38
CA ILE A 128 9.45 -4.09 -2.59
C ILE A 128 10.21 -3.06 -1.75
N ARG A 129 11.02 -3.56 -0.81
CA ARG A 129 12.14 -2.78 -0.25
C ARG A 129 13.32 -2.85 -1.20
N ILE A 130 13.94 -1.71 -1.47
CA ILE A 130 15.18 -1.60 -2.25
C ILE A 130 16.28 -1.20 -1.28
N TYR A 131 17.25 -2.10 -1.11
CA TYR A 131 18.49 -1.82 -0.37
C TYR A 131 19.56 -1.45 -1.38
N THR A 132 19.96 -0.19 -1.40
CA THR A 132 20.74 0.39 -2.49
C THR A 132 22.14 -0.24 -2.61
N GLU A 133 22.74 -0.63 -1.48
CA GLU A 133 24.02 -1.35 -1.41
C GLU A 133 23.94 -2.80 -1.93
N GLN A 134 22.75 -3.39 -1.98
CA GLN A 134 22.52 -4.75 -2.49
C GLN A 134 22.10 -4.76 -3.97
N CYS A 135 21.92 -3.59 -4.57
CA CYS A 135 21.53 -3.49 -5.98
C CYS A 135 22.73 -3.75 -6.88
N GLU A 136 22.55 -4.60 -7.89
CA GLU A 136 23.59 -4.94 -8.85
C GLU A 136 23.69 -3.84 -9.93
N TYR A 137 24.90 -3.31 -10.14
CA TYR A 137 25.11 -2.38 -11.24
C TYR A 137 25.09 -3.14 -12.56
N ASP A 138 24.21 -2.72 -13.46
CA ASP A 138 24.13 -3.26 -14.82
C ASP A 138 24.62 -2.20 -15.82
N PRO A 139 25.81 -2.40 -16.45
CA PRO A 139 26.36 -1.45 -17.40
C PRO A 139 25.57 -1.36 -18.71
N GLU A 140 24.73 -2.33 -19.05
CA GLU A 140 23.89 -2.27 -20.26
C GLU A 140 22.78 -1.22 -20.12
N LEU A 141 22.28 -0.99 -18.90
CA LEU A 141 21.28 0.04 -18.61
C LEU A 141 21.80 1.45 -18.92
N ALA A 142 23.09 1.69 -18.68
CA ALA A 142 23.73 2.97 -18.98
C ALA A 142 23.99 3.16 -20.50
N GLN A 143 24.12 2.07 -21.25
CA GLN A 143 24.34 2.10 -22.70
C GLN A 143 23.05 2.36 -23.48
N HIS A 144 21.90 2.09 -22.88
CA HIS A 144 20.58 2.27 -23.47
C HIS A 144 19.78 3.30 -22.66
N PRO A 145 20.08 4.61 -22.79
CA PRO A 145 19.39 5.63 -22.02
C PRO A 145 17.90 5.68 -22.37
N PHE A 146 17.07 6.01 -21.38
CA PHE A 146 15.66 6.25 -21.64
C PHE A 146 15.44 7.46 -22.53
N ILE A 147 14.51 7.32 -23.48
CA ILE A 147 14.00 8.40 -24.31
C ILE A 147 12.50 8.48 -24.08
N PHE A 148 12.05 9.62 -23.55
CA PHE A 148 10.63 9.92 -23.34
C PHE A 148 10.16 10.88 -24.43
N ASP A 149 9.57 10.33 -25.50
CA ASP A 149 8.91 11.11 -26.54
C ASP A 149 7.42 11.25 -26.17
N VAL A 150 7.15 12.28 -25.36
CA VAL A 150 5.83 12.49 -24.77
C VAL A 150 5.18 13.73 -25.39
N ASP A 151 4.01 13.52 -25.98
CA ASP A 151 3.18 14.58 -26.56
C ASP A 151 2.67 15.50 -25.44
N GLU A 152 2.71 16.81 -25.66
CA GLU A 152 2.15 17.81 -24.73
C GLU A 152 0.64 17.63 -24.49
N ASN A 153 -0.04 16.93 -25.39
CA ASN A 153 -1.46 16.59 -25.30
C ASN A 153 -1.73 15.13 -24.86
N CYS A 154 -0.72 14.44 -24.34
CA CYS A 154 -0.86 13.04 -23.97
C CYS A 154 -1.97 12.79 -22.94
N CYS A 155 -2.23 13.73 -22.02
CA CYS A 155 -3.21 13.61 -20.94
C CYS A 155 -4.63 14.00 -21.41
N GLN A 156 -5.58 13.05 -21.37
CA GLN A 156 -6.93 13.27 -21.93
C GLN A 156 -8.05 13.35 -20.90
N THR A 157 -7.99 12.55 -19.84
CA THR A 157 -9.05 12.53 -18.83
C THR A 157 -8.46 12.47 -17.44
N LEU A 158 -9.14 13.10 -16.50
CA LEU A 158 -8.87 13.00 -15.07
C LEU A 158 -10.10 12.41 -14.39
N GLU A 159 -9.89 11.37 -13.60
CA GLU A 159 -10.94 10.62 -12.93
C GLU A 159 -10.57 10.36 -11.47
N ASN A 160 -11.55 10.38 -10.57
CA ASN A 160 -11.41 9.77 -9.25
C ASN A 160 -11.97 8.36 -9.30
N THR A 161 -11.10 7.34 -9.21
CA THR A 161 -11.49 5.93 -9.30
C THR A 161 -12.10 5.40 -8.00
N GLY A 162 -12.07 6.19 -6.94
CA GLY A 162 -12.35 5.79 -5.57
C GLY A 162 -11.15 5.18 -4.84
N HIS A 163 -10.07 4.85 -5.56
CA HIS A 163 -8.81 4.35 -5.00
C HIS A 163 -7.65 5.34 -5.16
N SER A 164 -7.71 6.18 -6.19
CA SER A 164 -6.78 7.28 -6.45
C SER A 164 -7.46 8.27 -7.42
N PHE A 165 -6.81 9.40 -7.69
CA PHE A 165 -7.01 10.04 -8.99
C PHE A 165 -6.26 9.24 -10.08
N GLN A 166 -6.74 9.30 -11.32
CA GLN A 166 -6.06 8.73 -12.48
C GLN A 166 -6.14 9.72 -13.65
N VAL A 167 -4.99 10.02 -14.24
CA VAL A 167 -4.92 10.73 -15.53
C VAL A 167 -4.68 9.69 -16.61
N THR A 168 -5.64 9.55 -17.54
CA THR A 168 -5.53 8.59 -18.63
C THR A 168 -5.04 9.26 -19.89
N GLY A 169 -4.06 8.62 -20.54
CA GLY A 169 -3.45 9.09 -21.77
C GLY A 169 -4.18 8.68 -23.04
N LYS A 170 -3.82 9.29 -24.16
CA LYS A 170 -4.17 8.85 -25.52
C LYS A 170 -3.08 9.23 -26.49
N GLY A 171 -2.90 8.42 -27.54
CA GLY A 171 -2.05 8.76 -28.67
C GLY A 171 -0.59 8.34 -28.50
N HIS A 172 0.29 8.97 -29.27
CA HIS A 172 1.61 8.50 -29.67
C HIS A 172 2.75 8.88 -28.72
N SER A 173 2.51 8.87 -27.40
CA SER A 173 3.58 9.12 -26.43
C SER A 173 4.33 7.83 -26.14
N HIS A 174 5.55 7.72 -26.65
CA HIS A 174 6.35 6.51 -26.61
C HIS A 174 7.58 6.66 -25.74
N ILE A 175 7.95 5.57 -25.09
CA ILE A 175 9.12 5.44 -24.26
C ILE A 175 9.93 4.27 -24.82
N THR A 176 11.22 4.52 -25.04
CA THR A 176 12.19 3.52 -25.49
C THR A 176 13.46 3.59 -24.64
N GLY A 177 14.27 2.53 -24.71
CA GLY A 177 15.50 2.40 -23.94
C GLY A 177 15.29 1.83 -22.54
N GLY A 178 16.32 1.98 -21.70
CA GLY A 178 16.40 1.38 -20.38
C GLY A 178 16.58 -0.15 -20.45
N PRO A 179 15.92 -0.93 -19.57
CA PRO A 179 16.13 -2.38 -19.47
C PRO A 179 15.40 -3.19 -20.55
N VAL A 180 14.83 -2.54 -21.56
CA VAL A 180 14.04 -3.16 -22.63
C VAL A 180 14.34 -2.50 -23.97
N HIS A 181 14.28 -3.29 -25.05
CA HIS A 181 14.50 -2.81 -26.42
C HIS A 181 13.19 -2.54 -27.18
N ASP A 182 12.05 -2.89 -26.59
CA ASP A 182 10.73 -2.69 -27.17
C ASP A 182 10.25 -1.24 -26.97
N GLU A 183 9.29 -0.83 -27.80
CA GLU A 183 8.56 0.43 -27.62
C GLU A 183 7.40 0.26 -26.64
N TYR A 184 7.28 1.22 -25.72
CA TYR A 184 6.18 1.30 -24.76
C TYR A 184 5.40 2.59 -24.94
N GLN A 185 4.09 2.53 -24.77
CA GLN A 185 3.22 3.70 -24.89
C GLN A 185 2.63 4.09 -23.54
N PHE A 186 2.60 5.40 -23.25
CA PHE A 186 1.95 5.94 -22.06
C PHE A 186 0.46 5.58 -22.00
N LEU A 187 0.03 5.01 -20.87
CA LEU A 187 -1.35 4.58 -20.65
C LEU A 187 -2.07 5.49 -19.66
N GLN A 188 -1.48 5.66 -18.47
CA GLN A 188 -2.06 6.46 -17.39
C GLN A 188 -1.01 6.77 -16.33
N PHE A 189 -1.29 7.78 -15.49
CA PHE A 189 -0.59 7.91 -14.22
C PHE A 189 -1.57 8.12 -13.06
N HIS A 190 -1.14 7.70 -11.88
CA HIS A 190 -1.86 7.83 -10.60
C HIS A 190 -0.83 7.94 -9.47
N MET A 191 -1.28 8.18 -8.24
CA MET A 191 -0.39 8.39 -7.12
C MET A 191 -0.85 7.62 -5.88
N HIS A 192 0.11 7.20 -5.07
CA HIS A 192 -0.08 6.63 -3.76
C HIS A 192 0.37 7.64 -2.69
N TRP A 193 -0.39 7.73 -1.60
CA TRP A 193 -0.12 8.60 -0.46
C TRP A 193 -0.63 7.97 0.84
N GLY A 194 -0.11 8.47 1.95
CA GLY A 194 -0.49 8.03 3.29
C GLY A 194 -1.28 9.08 4.05
N THR A 195 -1.67 8.70 5.26
CA THR A 195 -2.48 9.54 6.16
C THR A 195 -1.71 10.76 6.66
N ASN A 196 -0.39 10.71 6.61
CA ASN A 196 0.52 11.72 7.12
C ASN A 196 1.78 11.78 6.25
N ASP A 197 2.72 12.61 6.66
CA ASP A 197 3.90 12.97 5.86
C ASP A 197 5.08 12.01 5.99
N LEU A 198 4.95 10.98 6.82
CA LEU A 198 5.99 9.99 7.11
C LEU A 198 5.82 8.70 6.30
N GLU A 199 4.69 8.55 5.60
CA GLU A 199 4.35 7.34 4.86
C GLU A 199 3.43 7.65 3.67
N GLY A 200 3.43 6.76 2.67
CA GLY A 200 2.53 6.87 1.53
C GLY A 200 3.09 6.32 0.22
N ALA A 201 4.40 6.34 0.05
CA ALA A 201 5.07 5.64 -1.03
C ALA A 201 4.85 4.14 -0.87
N GLU A 202 4.78 3.41 -1.98
CA GLU A 202 4.63 1.96 -1.99
C GLU A 202 6.00 1.31 -1.77
N HIS A 203 6.99 1.74 -2.55
CA HIS A 203 8.39 1.34 -2.41
C HIS A 203 9.03 1.97 -1.16
N VAL A 204 10.03 1.26 -0.62
CA VAL A 204 10.82 1.68 0.53
C VAL A 204 12.29 1.59 0.15
N ILE A 205 13.04 2.68 0.31
CA ILE A 205 14.45 2.76 -0.04
C ILE A 205 15.27 2.80 1.25
N ASP A 206 16.20 1.86 1.43
CA ASP A 206 17.09 1.78 2.62
C ASP A 206 16.33 1.88 3.95
N GLY A 207 15.18 1.22 4.03
CA GLY A 207 14.31 1.22 5.21
C GLY A 207 13.46 2.50 5.39
N VAL A 208 13.61 3.51 4.54
CA VAL A 208 12.87 4.78 4.62
C VAL A 208 11.68 4.75 3.67
N ARG A 209 10.47 4.89 4.22
CA ARG A 209 9.25 5.16 3.46
C ARG A 209 9.06 6.66 3.31
N LEU A 210 8.58 7.08 2.15
CA LEU A 210 8.34 8.48 1.81
C LEU A 210 6.84 8.81 1.78
N PRO A 211 6.43 10.09 1.84
CA PRO A 211 5.02 10.50 1.94
C PRO A 211 4.12 10.14 0.74
N GLY A 212 4.69 9.78 -0.40
CA GLY A 212 3.93 9.40 -1.57
C GLY A 212 4.79 8.90 -2.72
N GLU A 213 4.13 8.37 -3.74
CA GLU A 213 4.78 7.84 -4.93
C GLU A 213 3.85 7.96 -6.14
N LEU A 214 4.33 8.61 -7.21
CA LEU A 214 3.63 8.73 -8.48
C LEU A 214 4.01 7.54 -9.37
N HIS A 215 3.02 6.88 -9.96
CA HIS A 215 3.21 5.79 -10.92
C HIS A 215 2.78 6.25 -12.31
N ILE A 216 3.71 6.18 -13.26
CA ILE A 216 3.43 6.37 -14.68
C ILE A 216 3.46 4.99 -15.32
N VAL A 217 2.30 4.56 -15.84
CA VAL A 217 2.09 3.24 -16.39
C VAL A 217 2.14 3.30 -17.91
N THR A 218 2.95 2.43 -18.50
CA THR A 218 3.09 2.26 -19.94
C THR A 218 2.89 0.79 -20.32
N TRP A 219 2.62 0.51 -21.59
CA TRP A 219 2.41 -0.86 -22.07
C TRP A 219 3.17 -1.10 -23.37
N ASN A 220 3.64 -2.33 -23.55
CA ASN A 220 4.50 -2.71 -24.67
C ASN A 220 3.68 -2.85 -25.97
N THR A 221 3.83 -1.88 -26.86
CA THR A 221 3.13 -1.81 -28.16
C THR A 221 3.80 -2.67 -29.23
N SER A 222 5.08 -3.03 -29.02
CA SER A 222 5.84 -3.85 -29.95
C SER A 222 5.38 -5.32 -29.92
N LYS A 223 5.00 -5.82 -28.74
CA LYS A 223 4.62 -7.24 -28.53
C LYS A 223 3.13 -7.48 -28.41
N TYR A 224 2.37 -6.52 -27.87
CA TYR A 224 0.95 -6.72 -27.56
C TYR A 224 0.07 -5.82 -28.41
N LYS A 225 -1.13 -6.31 -28.74
CA LYS A 225 -2.11 -5.55 -29.54
C LYS A 225 -2.97 -4.60 -28.72
N THR A 226 -3.09 -4.85 -27.42
CA THR A 226 -3.91 -4.05 -26.50
C THR A 226 -3.24 -3.95 -25.14
N PRO A 227 -3.47 -2.86 -24.37
CA PRO A 227 -2.99 -2.76 -23.00
C PRO A 227 -3.46 -3.92 -22.13
N GLN A 228 -4.71 -4.37 -22.31
CA GLN A 228 -5.27 -5.48 -21.55
C GLN A 228 -4.49 -6.77 -21.78
N ALA A 229 -4.13 -7.08 -23.02
CA ALA A 229 -3.34 -8.28 -23.33
C ALA A 229 -1.94 -8.21 -22.71
N ALA A 230 -1.34 -7.02 -22.67
CA ALA A 230 -0.04 -6.79 -22.04
C ALA A 230 -0.11 -6.93 -20.50
N VAL A 231 -1.16 -6.40 -19.86
CA VAL A 231 -1.39 -6.55 -18.41
C VAL A 231 -1.60 -8.00 -18.02
N THR A 232 -2.37 -8.77 -18.79
CA THR A 232 -2.73 -10.15 -18.41
C THR A 232 -1.74 -11.20 -18.93
N SER A 233 -0.60 -10.79 -19.50
CA SER A 233 0.36 -11.72 -20.12
C SER A 233 1.12 -12.56 -19.09
N GLU A 234 1.21 -12.08 -17.84
CA GLU A 234 2.12 -12.60 -16.80
C GLU A 234 3.58 -12.68 -17.33
N GLN A 235 3.93 -11.79 -18.26
CA GLN A 235 5.30 -11.57 -18.75
C GLN A 235 5.76 -10.20 -18.29
N PHE A 236 6.93 -10.11 -17.66
CA PHE A 236 7.45 -8.85 -17.09
C PHE A 236 7.72 -7.75 -18.12
N ASP A 237 7.61 -8.03 -19.41
CA ASP A 237 7.72 -7.07 -20.50
C ASP A 237 6.37 -6.54 -21.01
N GLY A 238 5.25 -6.89 -20.35
CA GLY A 238 3.92 -6.40 -20.74
C GLY A 238 3.74 -4.93 -20.40
N ILE A 239 4.08 -4.57 -19.17
CA ILE A 239 3.88 -3.25 -18.58
C ILE A 239 5.21 -2.74 -18.05
N MET A 240 5.51 -1.47 -18.29
CA MET A 240 6.59 -0.79 -17.60
C MET A 240 5.99 0.30 -16.73
N VAL A 241 6.34 0.32 -15.44
CA VAL A 241 5.88 1.33 -14.51
C VAL A 241 7.05 2.14 -13.99
N PHE A 242 6.95 3.45 -14.13
CA PHE A 242 7.90 4.40 -13.58
C PHE A 242 7.39 4.92 -12.25
N GLY A 243 8.07 4.57 -11.17
CA GLY A 243 7.84 5.07 -9.82
C GLY A 243 8.69 6.31 -9.53
N ILE A 244 8.02 7.42 -9.18
CA ILE A 244 8.65 8.67 -8.75
C ILE A 244 8.28 8.91 -7.30
N LEU A 245 9.28 8.77 -6.42
CA LEU A 245 9.10 8.99 -4.99
C LEU A 245 8.92 10.48 -4.68
N ILE A 246 8.04 10.79 -3.74
CA ILE A 246 7.73 12.17 -3.34
C ILE A 246 8.49 12.56 -2.07
N THR A 247 9.05 13.75 -2.06
CA THR A 247 9.60 14.38 -0.85
C THR A 247 8.91 15.71 -0.56
N ILE A 248 8.86 16.09 0.72
CA ILE A 248 8.23 17.34 1.12
C ILE A 248 9.21 18.48 0.98
N VAL A 249 8.79 19.50 0.24
CA VAL A 249 9.56 20.74 0.04
C VAL A 249 8.72 21.97 0.41
N PRO A 250 9.34 23.12 0.72
CA PRO A 250 8.59 24.33 1.08
C PRO A 250 7.77 24.93 -0.07
N SER A 251 8.21 24.74 -1.33
CA SER A 251 7.60 25.34 -2.52
C SER A 251 6.69 24.37 -3.26
N ASP A 252 5.57 24.86 -3.78
CA ASP A 252 4.67 24.03 -4.58
C ASP A 252 5.27 23.65 -5.94
N ASN A 253 5.01 22.40 -6.36
CA ASN A 253 5.19 22.00 -7.75
C ASN A 253 4.10 22.62 -8.62
N GLN A 254 4.48 23.46 -9.59
CA GLN A 254 3.54 24.22 -10.41
C GLN A 254 2.73 23.35 -11.36
N GLU A 255 3.31 22.29 -11.94
CA GLU A 255 2.56 21.38 -12.80
C GLU A 255 1.54 20.59 -11.99
N PHE A 256 1.94 20.13 -10.80
CA PHE A 256 1.04 19.42 -9.89
C PHE A 256 -0.10 20.32 -9.37
N ASN A 257 0.13 21.64 -9.23
CA ASN A 257 -0.95 22.58 -8.89
C ASN A 257 -2.06 22.61 -9.94
N LYS A 258 -1.72 22.57 -11.24
CA LYS A 258 -2.73 22.51 -12.31
C LYS A 258 -3.64 21.29 -12.15
N LEU A 259 -3.09 20.16 -11.73
CA LEU A 259 -3.84 18.95 -11.43
C LEU A 259 -4.77 19.14 -10.22
N LEU A 260 -4.24 19.68 -9.13
CA LEU A 260 -4.98 19.89 -7.87
C LEU A 260 -6.13 20.89 -8.01
N GLU A 261 -6.00 21.90 -8.87
CA GLU A 261 -7.08 22.87 -9.17
C GLU A 261 -8.33 22.18 -9.76
N LEU A 262 -8.14 21.04 -10.42
CA LEU A 262 -9.24 20.26 -11.02
C LEU A 262 -9.92 19.30 -10.04
N PHE A 263 -9.38 19.10 -8.83
CA PHE A 263 -9.91 18.10 -7.88
C PHE A 263 -11.32 18.42 -7.37
N SER A 264 -11.71 19.70 -7.38
CA SER A 264 -13.08 20.12 -7.09
C SER A 264 -14.12 19.53 -8.05
N LYS A 265 -13.70 19.11 -9.26
CA LYS A 265 -14.55 18.49 -10.29
C LYS A 265 -14.56 16.96 -10.24
N ILE A 266 -13.66 16.36 -9.47
CA ILE A 266 -13.51 14.90 -9.31
C ILE A 266 -13.42 14.50 -7.84
N THR A 267 -14.14 15.19 -6.96
CA THR A 267 -14.02 14.98 -5.51
C THR A 267 -14.50 13.59 -5.10
N TYR A 268 -15.55 13.07 -5.75
CA TYR A 268 -16.19 11.79 -5.43
C TYR A 268 -15.81 10.69 -6.41
N LYS A 269 -15.88 9.43 -5.93
CA LYS A 269 -15.65 8.25 -6.76
C LYS A 269 -16.55 8.27 -8.00
N GLY A 270 -15.96 7.95 -9.15
CA GLY A 270 -16.61 7.90 -10.45
C GLY A 270 -16.77 9.26 -11.15
N GLU A 271 -16.46 10.37 -10.48
CA GLU A 271 -16.43 11.66 -11.15
C GLU A 271 -15.22 11.73 -12.09
N LYS A 272 -15.48 12.18 -13.32
CA LYS A 272 -14.52 12.19 -14.43
C LYS A 272 -14.70 13.45 -15.28
N ILE A 273 -13.58 14.02 -15.71
CA ILE A 273 -13.55 15.14 -16.64
C ILE A 273 -12.61 14.87 -17.82
N ASN A 274 -12.90 15.53 -18.94
CA ASN A 274 -11.97 15.63 -20.06
C ASN A 274 -10.99 16.79 -19.79
N LEU A 275 -9.74 16.61 -20.17
CA LEU A 275 -8.68 17.60 -20.12
C LEU A 275 -8.54 18.26 -21.48
N ASN A 276 -8.39 19.58 -21.48
CA ASN A 276 -8.08 20.33 -22.70
C ASN A 276 -6.58 20.20 -23.01
N TYR A 277 -6.21 20.52 -24.25
CA TYR A 277 -4.82 20.53 -24.72
C TYR A 277 -3.89 21.28 -23.75
N GLY A 278 -2.77 20.66 -23.40
CA GLY A 278 -1.73 21.27 -22.55
C GLY A 278 -2.15 21.57 -21.11
N THR A 279 -3.31 21.07 -20.66
CA THR A 279 -3.77 21.30 -19.28
C THR A 279 -2.78 20.70 -18.28
N ILE A 280 -2.30 19.49 -18.56
CA ILE A 280 -1.31 18.77 -17.76
C ILE A 280 -0.22 18.24 -18.69
N LEU A 281 1.02 18.61 -18.40
CA LEU A 281 2.21 18.20 -19.15
C LEU A 281 2.95 17.12 -18.37
N LEU A 282 2.83 15.86 -18.79
CA LEU A 282 3.47 14.71 -18.13
C LEU A 282 4.99 14.90 -17.97
N LYS A 283 5.65 15.48 -18.97
CA LYS A 283 7.09 15.79 -18.94
C LYS A 283 7.49 16.68 -17.75
N ASN A 284 6.62 17.58 -17.32
CA ASN A 284 6.88 18.46 -16.17
C ASN A 284 6.63 17.79 -14.82
N LEU A 285 6.07 16.57 -14.82
CA LEU A 285 5.96 15.68 -13.67
C LEU A 285 7.08 14.63 -13.63
N MET A 286 7.97 14.60 -14.62
CA MET A 286 9.12 13.70 -14.61
C MET A 286 10.27 14.29 -13.78
N PRO A 287 11.14 13.44 -13.17
CA PRO A 287 12.41 13.89 -12.64
C PRO A 287 13.28 14.52 -13.74
N LYS A 288 14.23 15.38 -13.36
CA LYS A 288 15.17 15.94 -14.33
C LYS A 288 16.17 14.89 -14.79
N ASP A 289 16.67 14.09 -13.87
CA ASP A 289 17.47 12.90 -14.12
C ASP A 289 16.58 11.67 -14.25
N ILE A 290 16.33 11.28 -15.49
CA ILE A 290 15.61 10.05 -15.86
C ILE A 290 16.55 8.89 -16.18
N GLN A 291 17.87 9.06 -16.02
CA GLN A 291 18.85 8.03 -16.37
C GLN A 291 19.35 7.28 -15.14
N THR A 292 19.18 7.82 -13.93
CA THR A 292 19.50 7.13 -12.67
C THR A 292 18.26 6.50 -12.03
N TYR A 293 18.20 5.17 -12.05
CA TYR A 293 17.06 4.41 -11.56
C TYR A 293 17.46 3.02 -11.08
N TYR A 294 16.56 2.40 -10.32
CA TYR A 294 16.54 0.98 -10.01
C TYR A 294 15.53 0.26 -10.89
N THR A 295 15.81 -0.98 -11.27
CA THR A 295 14.88 -1.80 -12.08
C THR A 295 14.77 -3.23 -11.57
N TYR A 296 13.56 -3.78 -11.61
CA TYR A 296 13.29 -5.17 -11.24
C TYR A 296 11.98 -5.68 -11.86
N ASP A 297 11.86 -7.01 -11.95
CA ASP A 297 10.64 -7.70 -12.39
C ASP A 297 9.63 -7.83 -11.24
N GLY A 298 8.39 -7.42 -11.47
CA GLY A 298 7.39 -7.32 -10.41
C GLY A 298 5.96 -7.41 -10.91
N SER A 299 5.05 -6.84 -10.11
CA SER A 299 3.62 -6.90 -10.36
C SER A 299 2.95 -5.53 -10.35
N LEU A 300 1.69 -5.50 -10.77
CA LEU A 300 0.77 -4.44 -10.35
C LEU A 300 0.61 -4.48 -8.82
N THR A 301 0.46 -3.32 -8.20
CA THR A 301 0.31 -3.17 -6.74
C THR A 301 -1.15 -3.12 -6.28
N THR A 302 -2.08 -3.31 -7.22
CA THR A 302 -3.51 -3.43 -7.00
C THR A 302 -4.03 -4.73 -7.63
N PRO A 303 -5.14 -5.30 -7.12
CA PRO A 303 -5.76 -6.48 -7.73
C PRO A 303 -6.04 -6.27 -9.22
N MET A 304 -5.70 -7.22 -10.09
CA MET A 304 -5.39 -8.63 -9.84
C MET A 304 -3.90 -8.97 -9.63
N CYS A 305 -3.07 -7.96 -9.37
CA CYS A 305 -1.64 -8.11 -9.09
C CYS A 305 -0.88 -8.93 -10.14
N TYR A 306 -1.17 -8.73 -11.42
CA TYR A 306 -0.46 -9.36 -12.55
C TYR A 306 1.05 -9.14 -12.46
N GLU A 307 1.82 -10.22 -12.56
CA GLU A 307 3.29 -10.28 -12.59
C GLU A 307 3.79 -10.00 -14.01
N SER A 308 3.33 -8.87 -14.55
CA SER A 308 3.59 -8.46 -15.92
C SER A 308 4.38 -7.14 -16.00
N VAL A 309 5.01 -6.74 -14.90
CA VAL A 309 5.54 -5.38 -14.72
C VAL A 309 7.06 -5.37 -14.62
N ARG A 310 7.71 -4.61 -15.49
CA ARG A 310 9.07 -4.09 -15.32
C ARG A 310 8.98 -2.78 -14.55
N TRP A 311 9.50 -2.76 -13.33
CA TRP A 311 9.53 -1.55 -12.51
C TRP A 311 10.77 -0.72 -12.80
N ILE A 312 10.60 0.60 -12.91
CA ILE A 312 11.66 1.60 -12.95
C ILE A 312 11.42 2.55 -11.78
N VAL A 313 12.27 2.53 -10.75
CA VAL A 313 12.16 3.44 -9.60
C VAL A 313 13.27 4.48 -9.70
N PHE A 314 12.91 5.73 -10.02
CA PHE A 314 13.88 6.80 -10.19
C PHE A 314 14.57 7.15 -8.86
N ARG A 315 15.86 7.46 -8.94
CA ARG A 315 16.62 7.93 -7.78
C ARG A 315 16.25 9.37 -7.41
N GLU A 316 16.09 10.24 -8.41
CA GLU A 316 15.63 11.62 -8.20
C GLU A 316 14.15 11.62 -7.80
N LYS A 317 13.84 12.36 -6.73
CA LYS A 317 12.51 12.47 -6.13
C LYS A 317 11.81 13.73 -6.62
N MET A 318 10.48 13.69 -6.73
CA MET A 318 9.69 14.89 -6.96
C MET A 318 9.38 15.59 -5.63
N GLY A 319 9.62 16.90 -5.57
CA GLY A 319 9.21 17.73 -4.44
C GLY A 319 7.75 18.14 -4.56
N LEU A 320 6.94 17.89 -3.52
CA LEU A 320 5.61 18.48 -3.32
C LEU A 320 5.55 19.18 -1.97
N SER A 321 4.70 20.20 -1.82
CA SER A 321 4.48 20.81 -0.50
C SER A 321 3.49 20.01 0.35
N ARG A 322 3.50 20.22 1.67
CA ARG A 322 2.49 19.66 2.58
C ARG A 322 1.07 20.01 2.14
N ARG A 323 0.85 21.25 1.68
CA ARG A 323 -0.46 21.72 1.18
C ARG A 323 -0.93 20.87 0.00
N GLN A 324 -0.03 20.54 -0.92
CA GLN A 324 -0.36 19.71 -2.08
C GLN A 324 -0.73 18.27 -1.68
N LEU A 325 -0.02 17.68 -0.73
CA LEU A 325 -0.34 16.36 -0.18
C LEU A 325 -1.68 16.36 0.58
N ASP A 326 -1.97 17.41 1.35
CA ASP A 326 -3.23 17.53 2.08
C ASP A 326 -4.44 17.62 1.16
N GLN A 327 -4.29 18.19 -0.04
CA GLN A 327 -5.35 18.21 -1.05
C GLN A 327 -5.65 16.83 -1.64
N LEU A 328 -4.65 15.95 -1.80
CA LEU A 328 -4.87 14.55 -2.22
C LEU A 328 -5.76 13.82 -1.22
N ARG A 329 -5.49 14.01 0.08
CA ARG A 329 -6.23 13.40 1.20
C ARG A 329 -7.70 13.88 1.30
N GLN A 330 -8.11 14.88 0.51
CA GLN A 330 -9.50 15.34 0.46
C GLN A 330 -10.38 14.57 -0.55
N LEU A 331 -9.78 13.84 -1.50
CA LEU A 331 -10.53 13.00 -2.43
C LEU A 331 -11.34 11.93 -1.69
N LYS A 332 -12.51 11.60 -2.20
CA LYS A 332 -13.44 10.66 -1.59
C LYS A 332 -13.43 9.30 -2.30
N CYS A 333 -13.42 8.22 -1.52
CA CYS A 333 -13.56 6.83 -2.00
C CYS A 333 -15.03 6.40 -2.20
N ILE A 334 -15.98 7.28 -1.89
CA ILE A 334 -17.42 7.04 -1.97
C ILE A 334 -18.05 7.82 -3.12
N CYS A 335 -19.20 7.36 -3.60
CA CYS A 335 -19.98 8.06 -4.61
C CYS A 335 -20.65 9.30 -4.02
N LYS A 336 -20.97 10.27 -4.88
CA LYS A 336 -21.66 11.48 -4.45
C LYS A 336 -23.06 11.16 -3.94
N GLY A 337 -23.37 11.59 -2.71
CA GLY A 337 -24.65 11.31 -2.05
C GLY A 337 -24.62 10.14 -1.08
N ASP A 338 -23.51 9.39 -1.00
CA ASP A 338 -23.34 8.33 -0.01
C ASP A 338 -23.22 8.92 1.41
N ASN A 339 -24.05 8.44 2.34
CA ASN A 339 -24.06 8.89 3.74
C ASN A 339 -23.05 8.12 4.59
N VAL A 340 -21.75 8.32 4.34
CA VAL A 340 -20.67 7.66 5.10
C VAL A 340 -19.86 8.69 5.89
N ARG A 341 -19.72 8.46 7.21
CA ARG A 341 -19.05 9.38 8.15
C ARG A 341 -17.55 9.58 7.85
N ASN A 342 -16.91 8.62 7.19
CA ASN A 342 -15.50 8.68 6.79
C ASN A 342 -15.34 8.05 5.42
N GLY A 343 -15.24 8.88 4.38
CA GLY A 343 -15.17 8.44 2.99
C GLY A 343 -14.02 9.09 2.22
N SER A 344 -12.98 9.60 2.91
CA SER A 344 -11.77 10.12 2.27
C SER A 344 -10.82 8.98 1.90
N ILE A 345 -10.07 9.17 0.80
CA ILE A 345 -8.90 8.36 0.45
C ILE A 345 -7.75 8.81 1.36
N ASN A 346 -7.76 8.31 2.59
CA ASN A 346 -6.76 8.69 3.61
C ASN A 346 -5.41 7.99 3.37
N GLN A 347 -5.43 6.77 2.86
CA GLN A 347 -4.26 6.01 2.45
C GLN A 347 -4.64 5.08 1.30
N ASN A 348 -3.72 4.87 0.37
CA ASN A 348 -3.96 4.03 -0.79
C ASN A 348 -2.70 3.30 -1.29
N PHE A 349 -1.84 2.83 -0.39
CA PHE A 349 -0.65 2.07 -0.74
C PHE A 349 -0.69 0.63 -0.20
N ARG A 350 -0.09 -0.31 -0.94
CA ARG A 350 0.09 -1.71 -0.58
C ARG A 350 1.33 -1.87 0.31
N PRO A 351 1.31 -2.78 1.30
CA PRO A 351 2.51 -3.21 1.99
C PRO A 351 3.57 -3.79 1.04
N VAL A 352 4.84 -3.70 1.45
CA VAL A 352 5.95 -4.29 0.70
C VAL A 352 5.88 -5.81 0.70
N MET A 353 6.23 -6.39 -0.43
CA MET A 353 6.20 -7.82 -0.71
C MET A 353 7.62 -8.41 -0.66
N PRO A 354 7.77 -9.71 -0.36
CA PRO A 354 9.07 -10.38 -0.34
C PRO A 354 9.78 -10.32 -1.70
N LEU A 355 11.10 -10.14 -1.68
CA LEU A 355 11.91 -10.08 -2.89
C LEU A 355 11.98 -11.44 -3.63
N ASN A 356 11.91 -12.55 -2.89
CA ASN A 356 11.84 -13.92 -3.43
C ASN A 356 12.94 -14.25 -4.46
N GLY A 357 14.18 -13.83 -4.18
CA GLY A 357 15.35 -14.13 -5.01
C GLY A 357 15.49 -13.28 -6.27
N ARG A 358 14.59 -12.32 -6.51
CA ARG A 358 14.77 -11.32 -7.58
C ARG A 358 15.98 -10.46 -7.29
N ILE A 359 16.71 -10.11 -8.35
CA ILE A 359 17.78 -9.13 -8.31
C ILE A 359 17.18 -7.76 -8.63
N VAL A 360 17.60 -6.75 -7.88
CA VAL A 360 17.33 -5.34 -8.21
C VAL A 360 18.57 -4.78 -8.87
N TYR A 361 18.44 -4.31 -10.10
CA TYR A 361 19.54 -3.67 -10.82
C TYR A 361 19.51 -2.16 -10.63
N ARG A 362 20.65 -1.50 -10.79
CA ARG A 362 20.80 -0.04 -10.83
C ARG A 362 21.56 0.39 -12.08
N SER A 363 21.15 1.51 -12.66
CA SER A 363 21.76 2.06 -13.89
C SER A 363 23.02 2.91 -13.65
N PHE A 364 23.47 3.02 -12.40
CA PHE A 364 24.57 3.90 -11.99
C PHE A 364 25.48 3.23 -10.95
N HIS A 365 26.72 3.73 -10.86
CA HIS A 365 27.76 3.24 -9.95
C HIS A 365 27.52 3.60 -8.48
#